data_AF-A0A2S6MXF8-F1
#
_entry.id   AF-A0A2S6MXF8-F1
#
_cell.length_a   1.000
_cell.length_b   1.000
_cell.length_c   1.000
_cell.angle_alpha   90.00
_cell.angle_beta   90.00
_cell.angle_gamma   90.00
#
_symmetry.space_group_name_H-M   'P 1'
#
loop_
_entity.id
_entity.type
_entity.pdbx_description
1 polymer ?
#
loop_
_entity_poly.entity_id
_entity_poly.type
_entity_poly.pdbx_seq_one_letter_code
_entity_poly.pdbx_strand_id
1 'polypeptide(L)'
;MPKKIIWTEGQDTQIRRLRTEGASWDVIALTLGLARWTVIERGRVIGVARPPANAVATLDESDRLPLPAGHSGSWDVITRGTVLEGVPFRIPQTIR
;
A
#
# COMPACT_ATOMS: atom_id res chain seq x y z
N MET A 1 7.90 16.33 31.01
CA MET A 1 7.20 17.25 30.08
C MET A 1 7.38 16.75 28.66
N PRO A 2 6.33 16.69 27.81
CA PRO A 2 6.48 16.28 26.42
C PRO A 2 7.36 17.30 25.67
N LYS A 3 8.37 16.82 24.96
CA LYS A 3 9.23 17.67 24.13
C LYS A 3 8.47 18.08 22.88
N LYS A 4 8.34 19.38 22.64
CA LYS A 4 7.72 19.92 21.42
C LYS A 4 8.64 19.63 20.24
N ILE A 5 8.14 18.94 19.23
CA ILE A 5 8.88 18.67 18.00
C ILE A 5 9.08 19.99 17.26
N ILE A 6 10.33 20.29 16.93
CA ILE A 6 10.70 21.41 16.06
C ILE A 6 10.84 20.82 14.66
N TRP A 7 9.97 21.25 13.75
CA TRP A 7 9.99 20.82 12.36
C TRP A 7 11.06 21.58 11.59
N THR A 8 11.90 20.87 10.85
CA THR A 8 12.91 21.45 9.96
C THR A 8 12.43 21.44 8.51
N GLU A 9 12.98 22.36 7.70
CA GLU A 9 12.72 22.39 6.26
C GLU A 9 13.17 21.09 5.56
N GLY A 10 14.25 20.47 6.04
CA GLY A 10 14.71 19.17 5.56
C GLY A 10 13.68 18.05 5.79
N GLN A 11 13.04 18.02 6.98
CA GLN A 11 11.97 17.07 7.27
C GLN A 11 10.75 17.31 6.37
N ASP A 12 10.34 18.57 6.17
CA ASP A 12 9.22 18.89 5.29
C ASP A 12 9.50 18.47 3.84
N THR A 13 10.72 18.72 3.36
CA THR A 13 11.18 18.29 2.03
C THR A 13 11.13 16.77 1.90
N GLN A 14 11.57 16.04 2.92
CA GLN A 14 11.55 14.59 2.95
C GLN A 14 10.11 14.03 2.96
N ILE A 15 9.19 14.64 3.71
CA ILE A 15 7.77 14.28 3.68
C ILE A 15 7.20 14.49 2.27
N ARG A 16 7.44 15.65 1.64
CA ARG A 16 6.94 15.93 0.28
C ARG A 16 7.47 14.90 -0.72
N ARG A 17 8.78 14.64 -0.71
CA ARG A 17 9.43 13.68 -1.59
C ARG A 17 8.83 12.29 -1.45
N LEU A 18 8.79 11.74 -0.24
CA LEU A 18 8.30 10.38 0.01
C LEU A 18 6.81 10.23 -0.36
N ARG A 19 6.02 11.28 -0.15
CA ARG A 19 4.60 11.28 -0.54
C ARG A 19 4.40 11.31 -2.06
N THR A 20 5.24 12.03 -2.80
CA THR A 20 5.28 12.00 -4.27
C THR A 20 5.72 10.64 -4.79
N GLU A 21 6.67 9.99 -4.11
CA GLU A 21 7.13 8.62 -4.40
C GLU A 21 6.09 7.54 -4.02
N GLY A 22 4.93 7.93 -3.46
CA GLY A 22 3.84 7.02 -3.12
C GLY A 22 3.97 6.34 -1.76
N ALA A 23 4.95 6.70 -0.94
CA ALA A 23 5.11 6.12 0.40
C ALA A 23 3.88 6.37 1.29
N SER A 24 3.55 5.37 2.11
CA SER A 24 2.53 5.48 3.13
C SER A 24 3.00 6.36 4.29
N TRP A 25 2.05 6.87 5.09
CA TRP A 25 2.37 7.63 6.28
C TRP A 25 3.17 6.83 7.31
N ASP A 26 2.95 5.50 7.36
CA ASP A 26 3.67 4.59 8.25
C ASP A 26 5.15 4.49 7.87
N VAL A 27 5.45 4.37 6.58
CA VAL A 27 6.84 4.37 6.07
C VAL A 27 7.52 5.70 6.39
N ILE A 28 6.85 6.83 6.17
CA ILE A 28 7.43 8.15 6.44
C ILE A 28 7.69 8.34 7.94
N ALA A 29 6.78 7.88 8.79
CA ALA A 29 6.93 7.94 10.23
C ALA A 29 8.14 7.13 10.72
N LEU A 30 8.31 5.92 10.20
CA LEU A 30 9.49 5.08 10.47
C LEU A 30 10.78 5.78 10.03
N THR A 31 10.81 6.33 8.82
CA THR A 31 12.01 7.01 8.28
C THR A 31 12.40 8.25 9.10
N LEU A 32 11.42 9.00 9.62
CA LEU A 32 11.67 10.19 10.43
C LEU A 32 11.86 9.88 11.92
N GLY A 33 11.64 8.64 12.36
CA GLY A 33 11.67 8.26 13.78
C GLY A 33 10.58 8.96 14.60
N LEU A 34 9.44 9.28 13.99
CA LEU A 34 8.34 10.02 14.60
C LEU A 34 7.07 9.16 14.65
N ALA A 35 6.13 9.55 15.51
CA ALA A 35 4.82 8.93 15.53
C ALA A 35 4.05 9.27 14.25
N ARG A 36 3.32 8.28 13.72
CA ARG A 36 2.52 8.39 12.50
C ARG A 36 1.56 9.58 12.51
N TRP A 37 0.85 9.79 13.62
CA TRP A 37 -0.11 10.89 13.74
C TRP A 37 0.57 12.26 13.60
N THR A 38 1.77 12.41 14.15
CA THR A 38 2.54 13.66 14.09
C THR A 38 2.95 14.00 12.67
N VAL A 39 3.36 12.99 11.88
CA VAL A 39 3.69 13.17 10.46
C VAL A 39 2.45 13.49 9.63
N ILE A 40 1.30 12.86 9.91
CA ILE A 40 0.03 13.14 9.23
C ILE A 40 -0.40 14.60 9.47
N GLU A 41 -0.36 15.06 10.72
CA GLU A 41 -0.68 16.46 11.06
C GLU A 41 0.26 17.43 10.35
N ARG A 42 1.57 17.16 10.36
CA ARG A 42 2.52 18.01 9.64
C ARG A 42 2.27 18.01 8.15
N GLY A 43 2.02 16.84 7.56
CA GLY A 43 1.69 16.70 6.15
C GLY A 43 0.48 17.54 5.73
N ARG A 44 -0.53 17.65 6.59
CA ARG A 44 -1.69 18.54 6.39
C ARG A 44 -1.30 20.02 6.45
N VAL A 45 -0.50 20.41 7.44
CA VAL A 45 -0.04 21.80 7.60
C VAL A 45 0.77 22.28 6.39
N ILE A 46 1.64 21.43 5.84
CA ILE A 46 2.51 21.82 4.71
C ILE A 46 1.85 21.56 3.34
N GLY A 47 0.60 21.09 3.31
CA GLY A 47 -0.20 20.89 2.10
C GLY A 47 0.32 19.77 1.20
N VAL A 48 0.81 18.66 1.76
CA VAL A 48 1.29 17.55 0.92
C VAL A 48 0.12 16.90 0.18
N ALA A 49 0.27 16.74 -1.14
CA ALA A 49 -0.73 16.15 -2.00
C ALA A 49 -1.13 14.73 -1.51
N ARG A 50 -2.43 14.44 -1.63
CA ARG A 50 -2.95 13.07 -1.54
C ARG A 50 -2.21 12.23 -2.60
N PRO A 51 -1.75 11.00 -2.29
CA PRO A 51 -1.02 10.24 -3.28
C PRO A 51 -1.99 9.94 -4.43
N PRO A 52 -1.51 9.82 -5.67
CA PRO A 52 -2.40 9.44 -6.77
C PRO A 52 -3.16 8.17 -6.38
N ALA A 53 -4.43 8.05 -6.79
CA ALA A 53 -5.28 6.89 -6.45
C ALA A 53 -4.65 5.55 -6.91
N ASN A 54 -3.69 5.63 -7.83
CA ASN A 54 -2.96 4.53 -8.44
C ASN A 54 -1.67 4.20 -7.68
N ALA A 55 -1.36 4.90 -6.57
CA ALA A 55 -0.28 4.51 -5.68
C ALA A 55 -0.66 3.17 -5.07
N VAL A 56 -0.07 2.10 -5.61
CA VAL A 56 -0.41 0.71 -5.29
C VAL A 56 -0.29 0.49 -3.79
N ALA A 57 -1.42 0.47 -3.11
CA ALA A 57 -1.54 0.12 -1.71
C ALA A 57 -2.00 -1.34 -1.62
N THR A 58 -1.12 -2.27 -1.98
CA THR A 58 -1.24 -3.65 -1.55
C THR A 58 0.15 -4.14 -1.23
N LEU A 59 0.57 -3.90 0.01
CA LEU A 59 1.53 -4.82 0.60
C LEU A 59 0.75 -6.13 0.73
N ASP A 60 1.12 -7.10 -0.10
CA ASP A 60 0.68 -8.47 0.13
C ASP A 60 1.18 -8.85 1.53
N GLU A 61 0.29 -9.32 2.40
CA GLU A 61 0.70 -9.78 3.74
C GLU A 61 1.66 -10.95 3.53
N SER A 62 2.98 -10.73 3.73
CA SER A 62 4.00 -11.75 3.47
C SER A 62 3.75 -13.07 4.21
N ASP A 63 3.06 -13.00 5.35
CA ASP A 63 2.75 -14.14 6.21
C ASP A 63 1.39 -14.78 5.93
N ARG A 64 0.67 -14.36 4.87
CA ARG A 64 -0.60 -14.99 4.53
C ARG A 64 -0.38 -16.41 4.04
N LEU A 65 -1.32 -17.30 4.35
CA LEU A 65 -1.36 -18.62 3.75
C LEU A 65 -1.55 -18.52 2.22
N PRO A 66 -0.98 -19.46 1.45
CA PRO A 66 -1.20 -19.51 0.02
C PRO A 66 -2.69 -19.65 -0.28
N LEU A 67 -3.15 -18.99 -1.34
CA LEU A 67 -4.54 -19.12 -1.80
C LEU A 67 -4.77 -20.56 -2.28
N PRO A 68 -5.97 -21.12 -2.04
CA PRO A 68 -6.29 -22.46 -2.51
C PRO A 68 -6.21 -22.54 -4.04
N ALA A 69 -5.92 -23.74 -4.57
CA ALA A 69 -5.94 -23.97 -6.00
C ALA A 69 -7.30 -23.58 -6.59
N GLY A 70 -7.29 -22.76 -7.64
CA GLY A 70 -8.51 -22.26 -8.26
C GLY A 70 -9.16 -21.06 -7.60
N HIS A 71 -8.49 -20.42 -6.63
CA HIS A 71 -8.96 -19.16 -6.05
C HIS A 71 -9.21 -18.11 -7.14
N SER A 72 -10.38 -17.47 -7.11
CA SER A 72 -10.84 -16.56 -8.17
C SER A 72 -9.86 -15.43 -8.47
N GLY A 73 -9.26 -14.83 -7.43
CA GLY A 73 -8.25 -13.78 -7.61
C GLY A 73 -6.98 -14.25 -8.33
N SER A 74 -6.51 -15.47 -8.05
CA SER A 74 -5.33 -16.02 -8.73
C SER A 74 -5.67 -16.44 -10.17
N TRP A 75 -6.85 -17.02 -10.36
CA TRP A 75 -7.33 -17.42 -11.68
C TRP A 75 -7.58 -16.21 -12.59
N ASP A 76 -8.13 -15.12 -12.06
CA ASP A 76 -8.32 -13.86 -12.77
C ASP A 76 -6.99 -13.28 -13.24
N VAL A 77 -5.98 -13.28 -12.37
CA VAL A 77 -4.62 -12.81 -12.72
C VAL A 77 -3.99 -13.65 -13.83
N ILE A 78 -4.16 -14.98 -13.79
CA ILE A 78 -3.57 -15.89 -14.80
C ILE A 78 -4.28 -15.76 -16.16
N THR A 79 -5.60 -15.55 -16.17
CA THR A 79 -6.41 -15.57 -17.39
C THR A 79 -6.62 -14.22 -18.05
N ARG A 80 -6.25 -13.12 -17.38
CA ARG A 80 -6.41 -11.76 -17.88
C ARG A 80 -5.74 -11.58 -19.25
N GLY A 81 -6.49 -11.05 -20.23
CA GLY A 81 -6.01 -10.84 -21.59
C GLY A 81 -5.91 -12.12 -22.43
N THR A 82 -6.40 -13.25 -21.92
CA THR A 82 -6.48 -14.52 -22.68
C THR A 82 -7.92 -14.78 -23.11
N VAL A 83 -8.12 -15.78 -23.97
CA VAL A 83 -9.48 -16.24 -24.35
C VAL A 83 -10.28 -16.83 -23.17
N LEU A 84 -9.64 -17.06 -22.03
CA LEU A 84 -10.26 -17.55 -20.80
C LEU A 84 -10.62 -16.43 -19.83
N GLU A 85 -10.41 -15.16 -20.18
CA GLU A 85 -10.78 -14.02 -19.34
C GLU A 85 -12.29 -14.04 -19.02
N GLY A 86 -12.63 -13.89 -17.74
CA GLY A 86 -14.02 -13.96 -17.26
C GLY A 86 -14.59 -15.38 -17.14
N VAL A 87 -13.86 -16.42 -17.54
CA VAL A 87 -14.26 -17.81 -17.32
C VAL A 87 -13.94 -18.21 -15.88
N PRO A 88 -14.87 -18.78 -15.09
CA PRO A 88 -14.57 -19.21 -13.73
C PRO A 88 -13.72 -20.49 -13.71
N PHE A 89 -12.82 -20.61 -12.73
CA PHE A 89 -12.09 -21.86 -12.48
C PHE A 89 -13.06 -22.99 -12.15
N ARG A 90 -12.90 -24.14 -12.80
CA ARG A 90 -13.70 -25.35 -12.54
C ARG A 90 -12.82 -26.41 -11.89
N ILE A 91 -13.16 -26.81 -10.67
CA ILE A 91 -12.58 -28.00 -10.06
C ILE A 91 -13.14 -29.21 -10.84
N PRO A 92 -12.31 -30.10 -11.41
CA PRO A 92 -12.82 -31.34 -11.98
C PRO A 92 -13.58 -32.07 -10.88
N GLN A 93 -14.87 -32.37 -11.11
CA GLN A 93 -15.59 -33.27 -10.22
C GLN A 93 -14.83 -34.60 -10.28
N THR A 94 -14.36 -35.06 -9.13
CA THR A 94 -13.70 -36.37 -8.99
C THR A 94 -14.57 -37.40 -9.71
N ILE A 95 -14.06 -37.97 -10.80
CA ILE A 95 -14.68 -39.12 -11.44
C ILE A 95 -14.67 -40.22 -10.37
N ARG A 96 -15.86 -40.57 -9.86
CA ARG A 96 -16.04 -41.66 -8.92
C ARG A 96 -16.20 -42.97 -9.67
#